data_AF-A0A1J5IQP5-F1
#
_entry.id   AF-A0A1J5IQP5-F1
#
_cell.length_a   1.000
_cell.length_b   1.000
_cell.length_c   1.000
_cell.angle_alpha   90.00
_cell.angle_beta   90.00
_cell.angle_gamma   90.00
#
_symmetry.space_group_name_H-M   'P 1'
#
loop_
_entity.id
_entity.type
_entity.pdbx_description
1 polymer ?
#
loop_
_entity_poly.entity_id
_entity_poly.type
_entity_poly.pdbx_seq_one_letter_code
_entity_poly.pdbx_strand_id
1 'polypeptide(L)' 'MFVKIDKKTHEETIISSTDMTLVLERDIKDNQVDDTLTEMVISGYEHKDKTAIYRYKK' A
#
# COMPACT_ATOMS: atom_id res chain seq x y z
N MET A 1 -3.53 -2.10 -9.92
CA MET A 1 -4.22 -1.05 -9.12
C MET A 1 -4.04 -1.40 -7.65
N PHE A 2 -3.93 -0.43 -6.73
CA PHE A 2 -3.78 -0.73 -5.30
C PHE A 2 -5.13 -0.76 -4.60
N VAL A 3 -5.24 -1.57 -3.55
CA VAL A 3 -6.43 -1.66 -2.71
C VAL A 3 -6.03 -1.35 -1.28
N LYS A 4 -6.75 -0.41 -0.66
CA LYS A 4 -6.76 -0.15 0.77
C LYS A 4 -7.91 -0.92 1.40
N ILE A 5 -7.62 -1.69 2.44
CA ILE A 5 -8.59 -2.43 3.24
C ILE A 5 -8.60 -1.83 4.64
N ASP A 6 -9.69 -1.18 5.03
CA ASP A 6 -9.81 -0.64 6.38
C ASP A 6 -9.91 -1.77 7.41
N LYS A 7 -9.09 -1.73 8.48
CA LYS A 7 -9.07 -2.80 9.48
C LYS A 7 -10.28 -2.79 10.42
N LYS A 8 -11.02 -1.69 10.50
CA LYS A 8 -12.21 -1.57 11.35
C LYS A 8 -13.47 -1.95 10.59
N THR A 9 -13.65 -1.44 9.37
CA THR A 9 -14.87 -1.66 8.59
C THR A 9 -14.75 -2.82 7.61
N HIS A 10 -13.54 -3.29 7.32
CA HIS A 10 -13.22 -4.24 6.26
C HIS A 10 -13.61 -3.76 4.86
N GLU A 11 -13.83 -2.45 4.68
CA GLU A 11 -14.13 -1.88 3.37
C GLU A 11 -12.88 -1.83 2.49
N GLU A 12 -13.03 -2.31 1.25
CA GLU A 12 -12.00 -2.24 0.23
C GLU A 12 -12.21 -1.00 -0.64
N THR A 13 -11.20 -0.14 -0.73
CA THR A 13 -11.19 1.04 -1.60
C THR A 13 -10.01 0.94 -2.57
N ILE A 14 -10.26 1.21 -3.85
CA ILE A 14 -9.20 1.28 -4.86
C ILE A 14 -8.48 2.62 -4.70
N ILE A 15 -7.15 2.57 -4.57
CA ILE A 15 -6.31 3.77 -4.50
C ILE A 15 -5.31 3.78 -5.66
N SER A 16 -4.87 4.99 -6.03
CA SER A 16 -3.87 5.17 -7.08
C SER A 16 -2.48 4.81 -6.59
N SER A 17 -1.53 4.63 -7.53
CA SER A 17 -0.12 4.47 -7.18
C SER A 17 0.41 5.69 -6.43
N THR A 18 -0.03 6.90 -6.79
CA THR A 18 0.36 8.14 -6.09
C THR A 18 -0.12 8.17 -4.65
N ASP A 19 -1.36 7.75 -4.39
CA ASP A 19 -1.87 7.64 -3.01
C ASP A 19 -1.09 6.59 -2.21
N MET A 20 -0.72 5.47 -2.85
CA MET A 20 0.10 4.44 -2.22
C MET A 20 1.51 4.94 -1.87
N THR A 21 2.14 5.72 -2.76
CA THR A 21 3.43 6.39 -2.51
C THR A 21 3.33 7.25 -1.25
N LEU A 22 2.30 8.10 -1.15
CA LEU A 22 2.10 8.97 0.03
C LEU A 22 1.88 8.20 1.33
N VAL A 23 1.30 6.99 1.26
CA VAL A 23 1.17 6.10 2.42
C VAL A 23 2.54 5.57 2.84
N LEU A 24 3.35 5.10 1.89
CA LEU A 24 4.67 4.55 2.17
C LEU A 24 5.64 5.62 2.67
N GLU A 25 5.65 6.81 2.09
CA GLU A 25 6.50 7.94 2.54
C GLU A 25 6.27 8.33 4.01
N ARG A 26 5.11 7.98 4.59
CA ARG A 26 4.82 8.22 6.01
C ARG A 26 5.41 7.16 6.94
N ASP A 27 5.61 5.94 6.44
CA ASP A 27 6.04 4.77 7.24
C ASP A 27 7.50 4.38 6.98
N ILE A 28 8.04 4.64 5.79
CA ILE A 28 9.38 4.26 5.37
C ILE A 28 10.15 5.45 4.80
N LYS A 29 11.46 5.29 4.66
CA LYS A 29 12.31 6.33 4.07
C LYS A 29 12.01 6.47 2.58
N ASP A 30 12.08 7.70 2.09
CA ASP A 30 11.86 8.10 0.70
C ASP A 30 12.58 7.20 -0.31
N ASN A 31 13.85 6.88 -0.03
CA ASN A 31 14.69 6.03 -0.87
C ASN A 31 14.29 4.53 -0.91
N GLN A 32 13.31 4.11 -0.13
CA GLN A 32 12.81 2.72 -0.10
C GLN A 32 11.38 2.59 -0.64
N VAL A 33 10.74 3.70 -0.98
CA VAL A 33 9.34 3.72 -1.44
C VAL A 33 9.19 3.01 -2.79
N ASP A 34 10.05 3.33 -3.75
CA ASP A 34 10.02 2.72 -5.09
C ASP A 34 10.29 1.21 -5.06
N ASP A 35 11.25 0.77 -4.25
CA ASP A 35 11.56 -0.65 -4.05
C ASP A 35 10.36 -1.39 -3.43
N THR A 36 9.74 -0.78 -2.42
CA THR A 36 8.57 -1.36 -1.75
C THR A 36 7.37 -1.43 -2.69
N LEU A 37 7.09 -0.38 -3.47
CA LEU A 37 6.04 -0.40 -4.49
C LEU A 37 6.26 -1.52 -5.52
N THR A 38 7.50 -1.67 -5.97
CA THR A 38 7.91 -2.74 -6.89
C THR A 38 7.65 -4.12 -6.28
N GLU A 39 8.03 -4.32 -5.01
CA GLU A 39 7.82 -5.56 -4.30
C GLU A 39 6.32 -5.88 -4.11
N MET A 40 5.48 -4.89 -3.81
CA MET A 40 4.02 -5.04 -3.72
C MET A 40 3.42 -5.57 -5.03
N VAL A 41 3.91 -5.08 -6.18
CA VAL A 41 3.41 -5.49 -7.50
C VAL A 41 3.90 -6.88 -7.88
N ILE A 42 5.19 -7.17 -7.66
CA ILE A 42 5.82 -8.42 -8.11
C ILE A 42 5.49 -9.57 -7.16
N SER A 43 5.88 -9.40 -5.90
CA SER A 43 5.82 -10.42 -4.84
C SER A 43 4.41 -10.58 -4.27
N GLY A 44 3.57 -9.55 -4.40
CA GLY A 44 2.29 -9.49 -3.70
C GLY A 44 2.45 -9.11 -2.22
N TYR A 45 3.54 -8.39 -1.89
CA TYR A 45 3.75 -7.84 -0.56
C TYR A 45 2.56 -6.96 -0.15
N GLU A 46 2.15 -7.09 1.10
CA GLU A 46 1.08 -6.28 1.70
C GLU A 46 1.68 -5.33 2.73
N HIS A 47 1.54 -4.03 2.50
CA HIS A 47 1.90 -3.01 3.48
C HIS A 47 0.78 -2.90 4.52
N LYS A 48 1.11 -2.83 5.81
CA LYS A 48 0.10 -2.80 6.89
C LYS A 48 0.39 -1.66 7.84
N ASP A 49 -0.49 -0.66 7.87
CA ASP A 49 -0.44 0.40 8.87
C ASP A 49 -1.37 0.08 10.06
N LYS A 50 -1.47 0.97 11.04
CA LYS A 50 -2.33 0.78 12.22
C LYS A 50 -3.83 0.72 11.88
N THR A 51 -4.22 1.35 10.77
CA THR A 51 -5.62 1.58 10.36
C THR A 51 -6.03 0.76 9.15
N ALA A 52 -5.12 0.44 8.23
CA ALA A 52 -5.46 -0.28 7.01
C ALA A 52 -4.38 -1.31 6.59
N ILE A 53 -4.76 -2.13 5.61
CA ILE A 53 -3.90 -3.04 4.86
C ILE A 53 -3.91 -2.57 3.40
N TYR A 54 -2.75 -2.46 2.79
CA TYR A 54 -2.60 -2.07 1.40
C TYR A 54 -1.96 -3.22 0.61
N ARG A 55 -2.53 -3.53 -0.55
CA ARG A 55 -2.01 -4.57 -1.44
C ARG A 55 -2.21 -4.20 -2.89
N TYR A 56 -1.38 -4.77 -3.75
CA TYR A 56 -1.60 -4.67 -5.19
C TYR A 56 -2.67 -5.68 -5.63
N LYS A 57 -3.71 -5.19 -6.33
CA LYS A 57 -4.70 -6.03 -7.00
C LYS A 57 -4.15 -6.39 -8.38
N LYS A 58 -3.71 -7.65 -8.50
CA LYS A 58 -3.37 -8.31 -9.77
C LYS A 58 -4.62 -8.53 -10.60
#